data_AF-A0A956IJU2-F1
#
_entry.id   AF-A0A956IJU2-F1
#
_cell.length_a   1.000
_cell.length_b   1.000
_cell.length_c   1.000
_cell.angle_alpha   90.00
_cell.angle_beta   90.00
_cell.angle_gamma   90.00
#
_symmetry.space_group_name_H-M   'P 1'
#
loop_
_entity.id
_entity.type
_entity.pdbx_description
1 polymer ?
#
loop_
_entity_poly.entity_id
_entity_poly.type
_entity_poly.pdbx_seq_one_letter_code
_entity_poly.pdbx_strand_id
1 'polypeptide(L)'
;MRGLVPCLACASAGTPSGQAASPASSTAGYLATPLPAIADPERCALPAGLPPVVDAHVHLFPPRLNEALWRWFDTWAWPVRYRLHAEEVIGFLEARGVERMVALHYAHKPGIAESLNDFVAALAADHPKVVGTATVMPGEPDAVGILERAFDKGLRGVKLHCHVQCFAPDDEALHDVYACCVRHDAPLVIHAGREPKSPGYACDPHTLCAAERIDRVLRDYPGLRVCVPHLGADE
;
A
#
# COMPACT_ATOMS: atom_id res chain seq x y z
N MET A 1 16.29 -15.65 15.24
CA MET A 1 15.41 -14.47 15.05
C MET A 1 15.23 -14.28 13.55
N ARG A 2 14.01 -14.45 13.05
CA ARG A 2 13.68 -14.38 11.62
C ARG A 2 13.48 -12.91 11.27
N GLY A 3 14.37 -12.35 10.45
CA GLY A 3 14.31 -10.95 10.04
C GLY A 3 13.14 -10.71 9.09
N LEU A 4 12.35 -9.68 9.36
CA LEU A 4 11.41 -9.10 8.42
C LEU A 4 12.19 -8.39 7.31
N VAL A 5 11.71 -8.51 6.07
CA VAL A 5 12.10 -7.61 4.98
C VAL A 5 11.33 -6.31 5.23
N PRO A 6 12.00 -5.15 5.41
CA PRO A 6 11.31 -3.89 5.58
C PRO A 6 10.55 -3.52 4.30
N CYS A 7 9.35 -2.98 4.46
CA CYS A 7 8.63 -2.26 3.42
C CYS A 7 9.58 -1.22 2.77
N LEU A 8 9.50 -1.05 1.45
CA LEU A 8 10.30 -0.11 0.63
C LEU A 8 10.11 1.39 1.00
N ALA A 9 9.67 1.73 2.21
CA ALA A 9 9.61 3.10 2.69
C ALA A 9 10.91 3.56 3.41
N CYS A 10 11.85 2.66 3.77
CA CYS A 10 12.90 3.00 4.75
C CYS A 10 14.32 2.50 4.37
N ALA A 11 15.37 3.30 4.71
CA ALA A 11 16.80 2.95 5.01
C ALA A 11 17.96 2.76 3.95
N SER A 12 18.77 3.79 3.62
CA SER A 12 20.13 3.67 3.02
C SER A 12 21.04 4.77 3.54
N ALA A 13 22.26 4.38 3.87
CA ALA A 13 23.39 5.28 4.02
C ALA A 13 24.21 5.32 2.71
N GLY A 14 24.45 6.54 2.22
CA GLY A 14 25.68 6.86 1.50
C GLY A 14 26.65 7.53 2.47
N THR A 15 27.92 7.12 2.45
CA THR A 15 29.02 7.70 3.23
C THR A 15 29.19 9.21 2.95
N PRO A 16 29.33 10.08 3.98
CA PRO A 16 29.68 11.48 3.76
C PRO A 16 31.21 11.69 3.82
N SER A 17 31.80 12.16 2.72
CA SER A 17 33.02 12.98 2.78
C SER A 17 32.63 14.39 3.19
N GLY A 18 33.23 14.90 4.27
CA GLY A 18 32.66 15.99 5.05
C GLY A 18 32.76 17.41 4.51
N GLN A 19 32.00 18.29 5.14
CA GLN A 19 32.42 19.59 5.69
C GLN A 19 31.24 20.17 6.49
N ALA A 20 31.54 20.77 7.64
CA ALA A 20 30.57 21.32 8.57
C ALA A 20 29.97 22.64 8.05
N ALA A 21 28.66 22.81 8.21
CA ALA A 21 27.98 24.11 8.16
C ALA A 21 26.84 24.15 9.18
N SER A 22 26.73 25.30 9.86
CA SER A 22 25.86 25.64 11.01
C SER A 22 24.35 25.41 10.79
N PRO A 23 23.56 25.26 11.89
CA PRO A 23 22.15 24.88 11.79
C PRO A 23 21.29 26.09 11.42
N ALA A 24 20.66 26.04 10.25
CA ALA A 24 19.51 26.88 9.94
C ALA A 24 18.24 26.15 10.41
N SER A 25 17.46 26.87 11.22
CA SER A 25 16.12 26.50 11.67
C SER A 25 15.26 26.05 10.50
N SER A 26 14.81 24.79 10.52
CA SER A 26 13.75 24.31 9.62
C SER A 26 12.68 23.64 10.47
N THR A 27 11.44 23.99 10.18
CA THR A 27 10.20 23.36 10.65
C THR A 27 10.24 21.87 10.29
N ALA A 28 10.82 21.06 11.16
CA ALA A 28 11.00 19.64 10.91
C ALA A 28 9.65 18.93 10.98
N GLY A 29 9.19 18.42 9.83
CA GLY A 29 8.16 17.37 9.79
C GLY A 29 8.61 16.16 10.61
N TYR A 30 7.66 15.34 11.03
CA TYR A 30 7.81 14.27 12.02
C TYR A 30 8.95 13.25 11.76
N LEU A 31 9.55 13.23 10.56
CA LEU A 31 10.64 12.34 10.17
C LEU A 31 11.57 13.05 9.16
N ALA A 32 12.81 13.36 9.55
CA ALA A 32 13.82 13.92 8.64
C ALA A 32 14.52 12.81 7.84
N THR A 33 14.73 13.01 6.52
CA THR A 33 15.52 12.08 5.71
C THR A 33 17.00 12.44 5.60
N PRO A 34 17.87 11.43 5.41
CA PRO A 34 17.54 10.00 5.37
C PRO A 34 17.20 9.48 6.77
N LEU A 35 16.08 8.78 6.90
CA LEU A 35 15.78 8.10 8.16
C LEU A 35 16.92 7.12 8.42
N PRO A 36 17.57 7.17 9.59
CA PRO A 36 18.67 6.28 9.89
C PRO A 36 18.18 4.85 9.77
N ALA A 37 18.84 4.06 8.93
CA ALA A 37 18.64 2.62 8.90
C ALA A 37 18.86 2.08 10.31
N ILE A 38 18.08 1.09 10.75
CA ILE A 38 18.30 0.37 12.02
C ILE A 38 19.57 -0.47 11.87
N ALA A 39 20.76 0.14 11.79
CA ALA A 39 22.06 -0.51 11.59
C ALA A 39 22.01 -1.74 10.63
N ASP A 40 21.11 -1.71 9.64
CA ASP A 40 20.85 -2.81 8.74
C ASP A 40 21.66 -2.46 7.50
N PRO A 41 22.85 -3.06 7.32
CA PRO A 41 23.61 -2.82 6.12
C PRO A 41 22.72 -3.24 4.97
N GLU A 42 22.43 -2.30 4.07
CA GLU A 42 21.51 -2.52 2.96
C GLU A 42 22.06 -3.68 2.12
N ARG A 43 21.58 -4.90 2.39
CA ARG A 43 22.10 -6.09 1.74
C ARG A 43 21.65 -6.01 0.28
N CYS A 44 22.58 -6.29 -0.64
CA CYS A 44 22.28 -6.25 -2.07
C CYS A 44 21.17 -7.23 -2.48
N ALA A 45 20.85 -8.24 -1.64
CA ALA A 45 19.78 -9.21 -1.84
C ALA A 45 19.34 -9.86 -0.52
N LEU A 46 18.21 -10.59 -0.55
CA LEU A 46 17.76 -11.44 0.52
C LEU A 46 18.83 -12.50 0.89
N PRO A 47 18.92 -12.89 2.18
CA PRO A 47 19.83 -13.95 2.59
C PRO A 47 19.63 -15.26 1.80
N ALA A 48 20.74 -15.88 1.42
CA ALA A 48 20.71 -17.20 0.80
C ALA A 48 20.11 -18.25 1.76
N GLY A 49 19.36 -19.21 1.21
CA GLY A 49 18.76 -20.31 1.97
C GLY A 49 17.38 -20.01 2.58
N LEU A 50 16.84 -18.80 2.37
CA LEU A 50 15.41 -18.56 2.62
C LEU A 50 14.55 -19.33 1.61
N PRO A 51 13.35 -19.80 2.01
CA PRO A 51 12.36 -20.24 1.03
C PRO A 51 11.94 -19.06 0.13
N PRO A 52 11.23 -19.31 -0.99
CA PRO A 52 10.71 -18.24 -1.83
C PRO A 52 9.94 -17.19 -1.01
N VAL A 53 10.31 -15.92 -1.18
CA VAL A 53 9.76 -14.80 -0.41
C VAL A 53 8.76 -14.03 -1.26
N VAL A 54 7.60 -13.72 -0.66
CA VAL A 54 6.59 -12.84 -1.26
C VAL A 54 6.59 -11.52 -0.52
N ASP A 55 6.78 -10.41 -1.24
CA ASP A 55 6.50 -9.09 -0.69
C ASP A 55 4.99 -8.84 -0.76
N ALA A 56 4.33 -8.87 0.38
CA ALA A 56 2.87 -8.78 0.46
C ALA A 56 2.32 -7.35 0.37
N HIS A 57 3.18 -6.32 0.32
CA HIS A 57 2.71 -4.93 0.39
C HIS A 57 3.59 -3.99 -0.47
N VAL A 58 3.35 -4.01 -1.78
CA VAL A 58 4.09 -3.15 -2.73
C VAL A 58 3.13 -2.18 -3.40
N HIS A 59 3.35 -0.89 -3.21
CA HIS A 59 2.53 0.15 -3.84
C HIS A 59 3.00 0.46 -5.27
N LEU A 60 2.16 0.17 -6.25
CA LEU A 60 2.44 0.41 -7.68
C LEU A 60 1.36 1.32 -8.28
N PHE A 61 1.76 2.45 -8.86
CA PHE A 61 0.84 3.45 -9.42
C PHE A 61 1.30 3.93 -10.80
N PRO A 62 0.39 4.45 -11.65
CA PRO A 62 0.77 5.13 -12.88
C PRO A 62 1.75 6.28 -12.60
N PRO A 63 2.74 6.55 -13.49
CA PRO A 63 3.82 7.49 -13.20
C PRO A 63 3.37 8.87 -12.69
N ARG A 64 2.38 9.48 -13.35
CA ARG A 64 1.85 10.80 -12.95
C ARG A 64 1.21 10.81 -11.56
N LEU A 65 0.51 9.72 -11.20
CA LEU A 65 -0.08 9.58 -9.88
C LEU A 65 1.01 9.32 -8.83
N ASN A 66 1.99 8.48 -9.15
CA ASN A 66 3.12 8.20 -8.27
C ASN A 66 3.91 9.47 -7.91
N GLU A 67 4.19 10.32 -8.89
CA GLU A 67 4.84 11.63 -8.66
C GLU A 67 3.97 12.57 -7.82
N ALA A 68 2.65 12.56 -8.00
CA ALA A 68 1.73 13.34 -7.17
C ALA A 68 1.74 12.85 -5.72
N LEU A 69 1.81 11.53 -5.51
CA LEU A 69 1.98 10.95 -4.19
C LEU A 69 3.31 11.38 -3.56
N TRP A 70 4.43 11.32 -4.28
CA TRP A 70 5.72 11.82 -3.75
C TRP A 70 5.63 13.27 -3.28
N ARG A 71 5.02 14.15 -4.07
CA ARG A 71 4.81 15.57 -3.67
C ARG A 71 3.92 15.69 -2.43
N TRP A 72 2.87 14.88 -2.34
CA TRP A 72 1.99 14.86 -1.16
C TRP A 72 2.77 14.43 0.09
N PHE A 73 3.56 13.35 0.00
CA PHE A 73 4.38 12.85 1.10
C PHE A 73 5.45 13.86 1.55
N ASP A 74 6.12 14.52 0.60
CA ASP A 74 7.10 15.58 0.89
C ASP A 74 6.48 16.77 1.67
N THR A 75 5.20 17.04 1.44
CA THR A 75 4.49 18.17 2.05
C THR A 75 3.85 17.80 3.39
N TRP A 76 3.23 16.62 3.47
CA TRP A 76 2.26 16.27 4.51
C TRP A 76 2.68 15.12 5.41
N ALA A 77 3.75 14.40 5.08
CA ALA A 77 4.14 13.20 5.79
C ALA A 77 5.67 13.12 5.96
N TRP A 78 6.32 12.17 5.30
CA TRP A 78 7.75 11.96 5.34
C TRP A 78 8.30 11.77 3.92
N PRO A 79 9.59 12.05 3.71
CA PRO A 79 10.18 11.98 2.37
C PRO A 79 10.26 10.52 1.91
N VAL A 80 9.70 10.26 0.72
CA VAL A 80 9.74 8.92 0.12
C VAL A 80 11.15 8.61 -0.33
N ARG A 81 11.66 7.49 0.16
CA ARG A 81 13.06 7.13 -0.02
C ARG A 81 13.39 6.58 -1.40
N TYR A 82 12.64 5.56 -1.85
CA TYR A 82 12.83 4.99 -3.18
C TYR A 82 11.81 5.61 -4.13
N ARG A 83 12.25 6.64 -4.87
CA ARG A 83 11.44 7.28 -5.91
C ARG A 83 11.61 6.55 -7.24
N LEU A 84 11.13 5.31 -7.26
CA LEU A 84 11.15 4.42 -8.42
C LEU A 84 9.72 4.31 -9.00
N HIS A 85 9.61 4.27 -10.32
CA HIS A 85 8.34 3.95 -10.98
C HIS A 85 8.08 2.43 -10.96
N ALA A 86 6.87 2.01 -11.29
CA ALA A 86 6.40 0.64 -11.04
C ALA A 86 7.32 -0.45 -11.63
N GLU A 87 7.73 -0.30 -12.88
CA GLU A 87 8.71 -1.17 -13.55
C GLU A 87 10.05 -1.26 -12.81
N GLU A 88 10.55 -0.12 -12.33
CA GLU A 88 11.81 -0.04 -11.59
C GLU A 88 11.69 -0.66 -10.20
N VAL A 89 10.52 -0.53 -9.54
CA VAL A 89 10.23 -1.20 -8.27
C VAL A 89 10.22 -2.72 -8.46
N ILE A 90 9.59 -3.22 -9.52
CA ILE A 90 9.56 -4.65 -9.83
C ILE A 90 10.98 -5.17 -10.04
N GLY A 91 11.75 -4.55 -10.94
CA GLY A 91 13.14 -4.93 -11.20
C GLY A 91 14.03 -4.83 -9.94
N PHE A 92 13.80 -3.83 -9.09
CA PHE A 92 14.52 -3.67 -7.82
C PHE A 92 14.28 -4.83 -6.86
N LEU A 93 13.03 -5.28 -6.72
CA LEU A 93 12.62 -6.39 -5.85
C LEU A 93 13.12 -7.73 -6.40
N GLU A 94 12.99 -7.95 -7.71
CA GLU A 94 13.46 -9.18 -8.36
C GLU A 94 14.97 -9.35 -8.25
N ALA A 95 15.74 -8.28 -8.49
CA ALA A 95 17.19 -8.28 -8.36
C ALA A 95 17.65 -8.61 -6.92
N ARG A 96 16.77 -8.47 -5.93
CA ARG A 96 17.01 -8.77 -4.52
C ARG A 96 16.50 -10.15 -4.09
N GLY A 97 15.96 -10.94 -5.01
CA GLY A 97 15.52 -12.31 -4.75
C GLY A 97 14.09 -12.45 -4.25
N VAL A 98 13.26 -11.40 -4.36
CA VAL A 98 11.82 -11.51 -4.10
C VAL A 98 11.18 -12.34 -5.22
N GLU A 99 10.48 -13.41 -4.86
CA GLU A 99 9.90 -14.35 -5.82
C GLU A 99 8.59 -13.82 -6.41
N ARG A 100 7.75 -13.22 -5.56
CA ARG A 100 6.49 -12.59 -5.97
C ARG A 100 6.23 -11.34 -5.16
N MET A 101 5.41 -10.45 -5.71
CA MET A 101 5.00 -9.23 -5.03
C MET A 101 3.51 -8.98 -5.23
N VAL A 102 2.85 -8.49 -4.19
CA VAL A 102 1.45 -8.09 -4.25
C VAL A 102 1.38 -6.60 -4.57
N ALA A 103 0.87 -6.29 -5.76
CA ALA A 103 0.72 -4.92 -6.22
C ALA A 103 -0.56 -4.30 -5.64
N LEU A 104 -0.38 -3.24 -4.86
CA LEU A 104 -1.40 -2.54 -4.11
C LEU A 104 -1.57 -1.11 -4.64
N HIS A 105 -2.77 -0.80 -5.11
CA HIS A 105 -3.17 0.57 -5.44
C HIS A 105 -4.55 0.89 -4.84
N TYR A 106 -4.88 2.17 -4.80
CA TYR A 106 -6.18 2.63 -4.31
C TYR A 106 -6.68 3.84 -5.08
N ALA A 107 -8.01 3.92 -5.27
CA ALA A 107 -8.65 5.08 -5.86
C ALA A 107 -8.83 6.18 -4.79
N HIS A 108 -8.06 7.27 -4.88
CA HIS A 108 -8.15 8.39 -3.93
C HIS A 108 -9.37 9.31 -4.16
N LYS A 109 -10.16 9.05 -5.19
CA LYS A 109 -11.41 9.77 -5.51
C LYS A 109 -12.30 8.89 -6.42
N PRO A 110 -13.62 9.16 -6.50
CA PRO A 110 -14.49 8.47 -7.45
C PRO A 110 -14.05 8.64 -8.91
N GLY A 111 -14.34 7.64 -9.74
CA GLY A 111 -14.18 7.71 -11.19
C GLY A 111 -12.76 7.46 -11.73
N ILE A 112 -11.82 7.02 -10.88
CA ILE A 112 -10.47 6.64 -11.33
C ILE A 112 -10.16 5.15 -11.15
N ALA A 113 -10.99 4.41 -10.40
CA ALA A 113 -10.72 3.02 -10.01
C ALA A 113 -10.48 2.11 -11.21
N GLU A 114 -11.35 2.17 -12.22
CA GLU A 114 -11.23 1.34 -13.43
C GLU A 114 -9.90 1.57 -14.16
N SER A 115 -9.49 2.83 -14.36
CA SER A 115 -8.22 3.14 -15.01
C SER A 115 -6.99 2.67 -14.20
N LEU A 116 -7.09 2.64 -12.87
CA LEU A 116 -6.02 2.11 -12.01
C LEU A 116 -5.97 0.59 -12.05
N ASN A 117 -7.14 -0.07 -12.08
CA ASN A 117 -7.24 -1.51 -12.26
C ASN A 117 -6.66 -1.94 -13.61
N ASP A 118 -6.93 -1.19 -14.67
CA ASP A 118 -6.38 -1.45 -16.01
C ASP A 118 -4.86 -1.35 -16.02
N PHE A 119 -4.31 -0.33 -15.37
CA PHE A 119 -2.87 -0.17 -15.24
C PHE A 119 -2.22 -1.37 -14.53
N VAL A 120 -2.75 -1.79 -13.37
CA VAL A 120 -2.17 -2.92 -12.62
C VAL A 120 -2.41 -4.25 -13.32
N ALA A 121 -3.53 -4.42 -14.02
CA ALA A 121 -3.79 -5.62 -14.81
C ALA A 121 -2.79 -5.76 -15.96
N ALA A 122 -2.52 -4.67 -16.68
CA ALA A 122 -1.49 -4.66 -17.72
C ALA A 122 -0.11 -4.98 -17.14
N LEU A 123 0.25 -4.36 -16.02
CA LEU A 123 1.52 -4.61 -15.34
C LEU A 123 1.67 -6.07 -14.89
N ALA A 124 0.62 -6.67 -14.33
CA ALA A 124 0.63 -8.07 -13.90
C ALA A 124 0.67 -9.06 -15.09
N ALA A 125 0.13 -8.67 -16.25
CA ALA A 125 0.22 -9.45 -17.47
C ALA A 125 1.66 -9.48 -18.03
N ASP A 126 2.36 -8.34 -17.98
CA ASP A 126 3.74 -8.21 -18.44
C ASP A 126 4.75 -8.81 -17.44
N HIS A 127 4.41 -8.84 -16.14
CA HIS A 127 5.26 -9.33 -15.07
C HIS A 127 4.61 -10.47 -14.26
N PRO A 128 4.80 -11.75 -14.64
CA PRO A 128 4.12 -12.91 -14.02
C PRO A 128 4.37 -13.13 -12.52
N LYS A 129 5.38 -12.45 -11.95
CA LYS A 129 5.70 -12.44 -10.51
C LYS A 129 4.86 -11.43 -9.72
N VAL A 130 4.21 -10.50 -10.41
CA VAL A 130 3.30 -9.50 -9.82
C VAL A 130 1.91 -10.12 -9.66
N VAL A 131 1.41 -10.10 -8.42
CA VAL A 131 0.04 -10.45 -8.09
C VAL A 131 -0.74 -9.15 -7.91
N GLY A 132 -1.49 -8.77 -8.95
CA GLY A 132 -2.28 -7.53 -8.94
C GLY A 132 -3.53 -7.62 -8.06
N THR A 133 -3.80 -6.56 -7.29
CA THR A 133 -5.08 -6.36 -6.61
C THR A 133 -5.92 -5.33 -7.36
N ALA A 134 -7.25 -5.39 -7.26
CA ALA A 134 -8.18 -4.38 -7.75
C ALA A 134 -8.41 -3.30 -6.69
N THR A 135 -8.98 -2.17 -7.07
CA THR A 135 -9.51 -1.16 -6.16
C THR A 135 -10.83 -0.61 -6.67
N VAL A 136 -11.54 0.06 -5.78
CA VAL A 136 -12.79 0.77 -6.01
C VAL A 136 -12.90 1.87 -4.95
N MET A 137 -13.57 2.98 -5.26
CA MET A 137 -14.04 3.93 -4.28
C MET A 137 -15.40 3.45 -3.73
N PRO A 138 -15.52 3.09 -2.44
CA PRO A 138 -16.80 2.64 -1.90
C PRO A 138 -17.92 3.65 -2.14
N GLY A 139 -19.09 3.14 -2.54
CA GLY A 139 -20.23 3.97 -2.92
C GLY A 139 -20.14 4.65 -4.29
N GLU A 140 -19.07 4.44 -5.08
CA GLU A 140 -19.03 4.94 -6.45
C GLU A 140 -20.01 4.16 -7.37
N PRO A 141 -20.55 4.82 -8.42
CA PRO A 141 -21.42 4.14 -9.37
C PRO A 141 -20.74 2.90 -9.96
N ASP A 142 -21.47 1.79 -10.01
CA ASP A 142 -20.99 0.50 -10.57
C ASP A 142 -19.75 -0.08 -9.86
N ALA A 143 -19.56 0.19 -8.56
CA ALA A 143 -18.45 -0.34 -7.77
C ALA A 143 -18.23 -1.86 -7.94
N VAL A 144 -19.31 -2.65 -7.94
CA VAL A 144 -19.26 -4.11 -8.14
C VAL A 144 -18.82 -4.47 -9.56
N GLY A 145 -19.39 -3.83 -10.59
CA GLY A 145 -19.01 -4.08 -11.98
C GLY A 145 -17.56 -3.72 -12.26
N ILE A 146 -17.04 -2.65 -11.65
CA ILE A 146 -15.62 -2.27 -11.73
C ILE A 146 -14.73 -3.40 -11.19
N LEU A 147 -15.09 -4.00 -10.05
CA LEU A 147 -14.34 -5.11 -9.48
C LEU A 147 -14.44 -6.37 -10.34
N GLU A 148 -15.63 -6.72 -10.81
CA GLU A 148 -15.83 -7.90 -11.66
C GLU A 148 -15.00 -7.81 -12.95
N ARG A 149 -15.01 -6.66 -13.63
CA ARG A 149 -14.15 -6.42 -14.81
C ARG A 149 -12.67 -6.50 -14.47
N ALA A 150 -12.28 -6.10 -13.27
CA ALA A 150 -10.89 -6.18 -12.83
C ALA A 150 -10.46 -7.64 -12.56
N PHE A 151 -11.35 -8.47 -12.00
CA PHE A 151 -11.12 -9.90 -11.81
C PHE A 151 -11.05 -10.64 -13.16
N ASP A 152 -11.90 -10.30 -14.12
CA ASP A 152 -11.84 -10.84 -15.48
C ASP A 152 -10.50 -10.54 -16.18
N LYS A 153 -9.88 -9.40 -15.83
CA LYS A 153 -8.55 -9.00 -16.30
C LYS A 153 -7.41 -9.68 -15.51
N GLY A 154 -7.72 -10.57 -14.58
CA GLY A 154 -6.75 -11.38 -13.85
C GLY A 154 -6.29 -10.82 -12.51
N LEU A 155 -6.87 -9.73 -12.01
CA LEU A 155 -6.58 -9.24 -10.65
C LEU A 155 -7.12 -10.21 -9.61
N ARG A 156 -6.36 -10.45 -8.53
CA ARG A 156 -6.52 -11.61 -7.62
C ARG A 156 -6.87 -11.24 -6.19
N GLY A 157 -7.31 -10.01 -5.95
CA GLY A 157 -7.69 -9.50 -4.63
C GLY A 157 -8.17 -8.06 -4.75
N VAL A 158 -8.47 -7.43 -3.62
CA VAL A 158 -8.90 -6.03 -3.54
C VAL A 158 -8.01 -5.27 -2.55
N LYS A 159 -7.65 -4.04 -2.86
CA LYS A 159 -6.97 -3.10 -1.97
C LYS A 159 -7.83 -1.88 -1.69
N LEU A 160 -7.99 -1.60 -0.41
CA LEU A 160 -8.71 -0.46 0.14
C LEU A 160 -7.88 0.26 1.22
N HIS A 161 -8.13 1.55 1.40
CA HIS A 161 -7.41 2.38 2.37
C HIS A 161 -8.35 3.41 3.03
N CYS A 162 -8.76 3.14 4.28
CA CYS A 162 -9.76 3.94 5.00
C CYS A 162 -9.38 5.42 5.11
N HIS A 163 -8.09 5.74 5.32
CA HIS A 163 -7.62 7.12 5.46
C HIS A 163 -7.71 7.93 4.18
N VAL A 164 -7.30 7.33 3.06
CA VAL A 164 -7.21 8.03 1.78
C VAL A 164 -8.59 8.16 1.15
N GLN A 165 -9.42 7.14 1.34
CA GLN A 165 -10.75 7.04 0.73
C GLN A 165 -11.87 7.51 1.68
N CYS A 166 -11.53 7.84 2.93
CA CYS A 166 -12.40 8.41 3.96
C CYS A 166 -13.71 7.67 4.22
N PHE A 167 -13.59 6.39 4.56
CA PHE A 167 -14.69 5.56 5.06
C PHE A 167 -14.27 4.79 6.31
N ALA A 168 -15.25 4.41 7.13
CA ALA A 168 -15.04 3.41 8.17
C ALA A 168 -15.08 2.00 7.55
N PRO A 169 -14.34 1.01 8.06
CA PRO A 169 -14.39 -0.33 7.49
C PRO A 169 -15.77 -0.98 7.65
N ASP A 170 -16.58 -0.60 8.63
CA ASP A 170 -17.97 -1.06 8.80
C ASP A 170 -19.01 -0.11 8.17
N ASP A 171 -18.61 0.71 7.18
CA ASP A 171 -19.51 1.58 6.43
C ASP A 171 -20.42 0.77 5.48
N GLU A 172 -21.69 1.15 5.38
CA GLU A 172 -22.68 0.48 4.52
C GLU A 172 -22.26 0.50 3.04
N ALA A 173 -21.50 1.52 2.61
CA ALA A 173 -20.98 1.63 1.25
C ALA A 173 -20.03 0.48 0.84
N LEU A 174 -19.53 -0.29 1.81
CA LEU A 174 -18.66 -1.44 1.59
C LEU A 174 -19.41 -2.78 1.51
N HIS A 175 -20.70 -2.83 1.84
CA HIS A 175 -21.45 -4.09 1.88
C HIS A 175 -21.39 -4.84 0.54
N ASP A 176 -21.65 -4.13 -0.56
CA ASP A 176 -21.58 -4.72 -1.90
C ASP A 176 -20.17 -5.14 -2.31
N VAL A 177 -19.15 -4.39 -1.85
CA VAL A 177 -17.74 -4.72 -2.08
C VAL A 177 -17.37 -6.01 -1.33
N TYR A 178 -17.80 -6.16 -0.08
CA TYR A 178 -17.57 -7.37 0.72
C TYR A 178 -18.29 -8.57 0.16
N ALA A 179 -19.56 -8.43 -0.21
CA ALA A 179 -20.32 -9.49 -0.88
C ALA A 179 -19.66 -9.93 -2.20
N CYS A 180 -19.15 -8.98 -2.98
CA CYS A 180 -18.39 -9.26 -4.20
C CYS A 180 -17.09 -10.03 -3.90
N CYS A 181 -16.30 -9.58 -2.91
CA CYS A 181 -15.07 -10.29 -2.50
C CYS A 181 -15.35 -11.73 -2.08
N VAL A 182 -16.40 -11.96 -1.26
CA VAL A 182 -16.81 -13.31 -0.84
C VAL A 182 -17.22 -14.17 -2.03
N ARG A 183 -18.06 -13.63 -2.94
CA ARG A 183 -18.55 -14.35 -4.12
C ARG A 183 -17.40 -14.83 -5.03
N HIS A 184 -16.34 -14.04 -5.14
CA HIS A 184 -15.19 -14.34 -6.01
C HIS A 184 -14.02 -15.02 -5.27
N ASP A 185 -14.14 -15.33 -3.98
CA ASP A 185 -13.02 -15.75 -3.11
C ASP A 185 -11.80 -14.81 -3.23
N ALA A 186 -12.07 -13.51 -3.40
CA ALA A 186 -11.05 -12.49 -3.57
C ALA A 186 -10.62 -11.95 -2.19
N PRO A 187 -9.35 -12.11 -1.78
CA PRO A 187 -8.86 -11.55 -0.53
C PRO A 187 -8.84 -10.02 -0.58
N LEU A 188 -9.17 -9.41 0.55
CA LEU A 188 -9.17 -7.97 0.76
C LEU A 188 -7.99 -7.54 1.62
N VAL A 189 -7.12 -6.68 1.08
CA VAL A 189 -6.14 -5.92 1.84
C VAL A 189 -6.76 -4.57 2.19
N ILE A 190 -7.01 -4.29 3.47
CA ILE A 190 -7.62 -3.04 3.93
C ILE A 190 -6.73 -2.35 4.96
N HIS A 191 -6.29 -1.12 4.67
CA HIS A 191 -5.61 -0.30 5.68
C HIS A 191 -6.67 0.32 6.60
N ALA A 192 -6.76 -0.19 7.82
CA ALA A 192 -7.77 0.18 8.82
C ALA A 192 -7.21 0.39 10.24
N GLY A 193 -5.90 0.64 10.39
CA GLY A 193 -5.31 1.20 11.62
C GLY A 193 -5.62 2.70 11.74
N ARG A 194 -5.36 3.34 12.87
CA ARG A 194 -5.57 4.80 13.08
C ARG A 194 -4.34 5.63 12.71
N GLU A 195 -3.18 5.01 12.58
CA GLU A 195 -1.93 5.66 12.15
C GLU A 195 -1.49 5.24 10.73
N PRO A 196 -0.64 6.05 10.09
CA PRO A 196 -0.18 7.37 10.51
C PRO A 196 -1.25 8.45 10.30
N LYS A 197 -1.46 9.34 11.27
CA LYS A 197 -2.29 10.53 11.12
C LYS A 197 -1.48 11.66 10.48
N SER A 198 -2.07 12.34 9.49
CA SER A 198 -1.52 13.52 8.84
C SER A 198 -2.57 14.61 8.65
N PRO A 199 -2.23 15.90 8.81
CA PRO A 199 -3.12 17.00 8.47
C PRO A 199 -3.44 17.08 6.97
N GLY A 200 -2.72 16.34 6.12
CA GLY A 200 -3.00 16.25 4.69
C GLY A 200 -4.16 15.30 4.33
N TYR A 201 -4.66 14.50 5.27
CA TYR A 201 -5.84 13.66 5.05
C TYR A 201 -7.14 14.46 5.18
N ALA A 202 -8.14 14.11 4.39
CA ALA A 202 -9.44 14.78 4.40
C ALA A 202 -10.34 14.34 5.58
N CYS A 203 -9.93 13.32 6.32
CA CYS A 203 -10.67 12.73 7.42
C CYS A 203 -9.72 12.34 8.57
N ASP A 204 -10.29 12.20 9.77
CA ASP A 204 -9.53 11.79 10.95
C ASP A 204 -9.55 10.25 11.10
N PRO A 205 -8.41 9.56 10.89
CA PRO A 205 -8.39 8.10 10.98
C PRO A 205 -8.76 7.57 12.37
N HIS A 206 -8.57 8.36 13.44
CA HIS A 206 -8.99 7.97 14.80
C HIS A 206 -10.51 7.92 14.98
N THR A 207 -11.27 8.56 14.09
CA THR A 207 -12.75 8.49 14.10
C THR A 207 -13.28 7.36 13.24
N LEU A 208 -12.57 7.06 12.15
CA LEU A 208 -12.95 6.05 11.16
C LEU A 208 -12.50 4.64 11.52
N CYS A 209 -11.31 4.50 12.12
CA CYS A 209 -10.62 3.22 12.26
C CYS A 209 -10.60 2.74 13.71
N ALA A 210 -10.86 1.46 13.89
CA ALA A 210 -10.73 0.74 15.14
C ALA A 210 -10.74 -0.77 14.86
N ALA A 211 -9.94 -1.54 15.58
CA ALA A 211 -9.94 -3.00 15.46
C ALA A 211 -11.36 -3.61 15.60
N GLU A 212 -12.20 -3.08 16.48
CA GLU A 212 -13.57 -3.54 16.70
C GLU A 212 -14.48 -3.36 15.48
N ARG A 213 -14.17 -2.41 14.60
CA ARG A 213 -14.92 -2.21 13.34
C ARG A 213 -14.60 -3.31 12.34
N ILE A 214 -13.33 -3.72 12.22
CA ILE A 214 -12.94 -4.88 11.41
C ILE A 214 -13.52 -6.16 12.00
N ASP A 215 -13.53 -6.32 13.33
CA ASP A 215 -14.17 -7.47 13.98
C ASP A 215 -15.66 -7.58 13.65
N ARG A 216 -16.40 -6.46 13.61
CA ARG A 216 -17.80 -6.45 13.15
C ARG A 216 -17.92 -6.93 11.70
N VAL A 217 -17.11 -6.41 10.79
CA VAL A 217 -17.10 -6.84 9.38
C VAL A 217 -16.85 -8.34 9.27
N LEU A 218 -15.89 -8.89 10.01
CA LEU A 218 -15.58 -10.33 9.97
C LEU A 218 -16.72 -11.19 10.53
N ARG A 219 -17.50 -10.67 11.50
CA ARG A 219 -18.70 -11.33 12.02
C ARG A 219 -19.85 -11.30 11.02
N ASP A 220 -20.04 -10.19 10.32
CA ASP A 220 -21.11 -10.02 9.33
C ASP A 220 -20.81 -10.73 8.01
N TYR A 221 -19.53 -10.86 7.65
CA TYR A 221 -19.04 -11.51 6.43
C TYR A 221 -18.03 -12.63 6.75
N PRO A 222 -18.47 -13.78 7.31
CA PRO A 222 -17.57 -14.85 7.77
C PRO A 222 -16.77 -15.54 6.65
N GLY A 223 -17.19 -15.38 5.39
CA GLY A 223 -16.44 -15.86 4.22
C GLY A 223 -15.36 -14.88 3.71
N LEU A 224 -15.30 -13.66 4.25
CA LEU A 224 -14.39 -12.63 3.78
C LEU A 224 -12.96 -12.90 4.28
N ARG A 225 -12.01 -12.92 3.37
CA ARG A 225 -10.58 -13.12 3.66
C ARG A 225 -9.90 -11.75 3.74
N VAL A 226 -9.60 -11.29 4.95
CA VAL A 226 -9.03 -9.95 5.17
C VAL A 226 -7.57 -10.04 5.59
N CYS A 227 -6.74 -9.15 5.02
CA CYS A 227 -5.42 -8.82 5.50
C CYS A 227 -5.40 -7.35 5.94
N VAL A 228 -5.15 -7.12 7.23
CA VAL A 228 -4.88 -5.78 7.76
C VAL A 228 -3.35 -5.61 7.82
N PRO A 229 -2.76 -4.66 7.06
CA PRO A 229 -1.32 -4.39 7.10
C PRO A 229 -0.82 -3.98 8.49
N HIS A 230 0.51 -3.83 8.65
CA HIS A 230 1.13 -3.38 9.90
C HIS A 230 0.83 -4.29 11.09
N LEU A 231 0.84 -5.60 10.83
CA LEU A 231 0.56 -6.65 11.82
C LEU A 231 -0.84 -6.56 12.46
N GLY A 232 -1.77 -5.83 11.83
CA GLY A 232 -3.11 -5.59 12.38
C GLY A 232 -3.07 -4.74 13.66
N ALA A 233 -2.00 -4.00 13.90
CA ALA A 233 -1.91 -3.12 15.04
C ALA A 233 -2.99 -2.03 14.97
N ASP A 234 -3.68 -1.82 16.09
CA ASP A 234 -4.64 -0.72 16.29
C ASP A 234 -3.87 0.58 16.60
N GLU A 235 -2.84 0.85 15.79
CA GLU A 235 -1.99 2.05 15.87
C GLU A 235 -2.86 3.29 15.85
#